data_AF-A0A849ACX2-F1
#
_entry.id   AF-A0A849ACX2-F1
#
_cell.length_a   1.000
_cell.length_b   1.000
_cell.length_c   1.000
_cell.angle_alpha   90.00
_cell.angle_beta   90.00
_cell.angle_gamma   90.00
#
_symmetry.space_group_name_H-M   'P 1'
#
loop_
_entity.id
_entity.type
_entity.pdbx_description
1 polymer ?
#
loop_
_entity_poly.entity_id
_entity_poly.type
_entity_poly.pdbx_seq_one_letter_code
_entity_poly.pdbx_strand_id
1 'polypeptide(L)'
;MPSRSRAGLGTPEERERLSDAYELRFHGEGGPLSGALFGAYLAGLLGIVYGSVLAHYVFDQWPGVARWVEHRPAASIGVILALIVAAAAIAFRVGRTRGPVLPEPGHIELVVATDLPRRLTLRDAWRGAQLVVLVSCVCLGVAVPAGLALSGGPGWSLAAGVLLGIVGGVAIVQAWLRGQAFGQVPSLRASSGSLIEALPAALLLRQSLLSEAVTSSLLIADTRRARAQAFPIALRRKPARIPTAGRWATVVLADLTGLLRSGWSVVAWTLAELAALLVLGSHAVLAADSPLVLPVLVLVAHLAATGLTRGLQHQAASVGEPSLLGLPWQHEAVLHLVPLAVVQCVAVTAAGLATGVGAAAAAYGVAVAAALAGSQLLYAHKEPLSGGLLLTGPGRGAGALWAMHPAILALAAGFGMTLGASTAVLAGLLLLAIGYARAAARFAPARVD
;
A
#
# COMPACT_ATOMS: atom_id res chain seq x y z
N MET A 1 -33.45 -13.04 54.35
CA MET A 1 -32.98 -13.46 53.02
C MET A 1 -33.73 -12.66 51.95
N PRO A 2 -33.12 -11.67 51.29
CA PRO A 2 -33.77 -10.95 50.21
C PRO A 2 -33.66 -11.70 48.88
N SER A 3 -34.79 -11.77 48.17
CA SER A 3 -34.98 -12.39 46.87
C SER A 3 -34.21 -11.67 45.77
N ARG A 4 -33.39 -12.42 45.02
CA ARG A 4 -32.77 -11.96 43.77
C ARG A 4 -33.86 -11.68 42.73
N SER A 5 -34.19 -10.41 42.50
CA SER A 5 -35.06 -10.01 41.39
C SER A 5 -34.36 -10.34 40.07
N ARG A 6 -35.02 -11.12 39.22
CA ARG A 6 -34.67 -11.32 37.80
C ARG A 6 -34.84 -9.99 37.06
N ALA A 7 -33.89 -9.09 37.20
CA ALA A 7 -33.75 -7.95 36.30
C ALA A 7 -32.97 -8.43 35.07
N GLY A 8 -33.48 -8.18 33.87
CA GLY A 8 -32.68 -8.28 32.64
C GLY A 8 -33.21 -9.14 31.51
N LEU A 9 -34.51 -9.38 31.42
CA LEU A 9 -35.11 -9.91 30.21
C LEU A 9 -36.11 -8.86 29.70
N GLY A 10 -35.69 -8.09 28.69
CA GLY A 10 -36.54 -7.08 28.05
C GLY A 10 -37.89 -7.68 27.65
N THR A 11 -38.91 -6.82 27.68
CA THR A 11 -40.29 -7.15 27.31
C THR A 11 -40.34 -7.76 25.91
N PRO A 12 -41.36 -8.58 25.58
CA PRO A 12 -41.50 -9.17 24.24
C PRO A 12 -41.43 -8.12 23.13
N GLU A 13 -42.03 -6.96 23.37
CA GLU A 13 -42.07 -5.81 22.45
C GLU A 13 -40.68 -5.17 22.28
N GLU A 14 -39.88 -5.08 23.34
CA GLU A 14 -38.47 -4.63 23.23
C GLU A 14 -37.61 -5.63 22.44
N ARG A 15 -37.88 -6.93 22.57
CA ARG A 15 -37.19 -7.96 21.78
C ARG A 15 -37.56 -7.91 20.31
N GLU A 16 -38.83 -7.66 20.02
CA GLU A 16 -39.36 -7.54 18.66
C GLU A 16 -38.83 -6.26 17.99
N ARG A 17 -38.80 -5.13 18.72
CA ARG A 17 -38.15 -3.90 18.22
C ARG A 17 -36.64 -4.06 18.02
N LEU A 18 -35.96 -4.83 18.88
CA LEU A 18 -34.54 -5.13 18.72
C LEU A 18 -34.29 -6.10 17.56
N SER A 19 -35.18 -7.08 17.31
CA SER A 19 -35.08 -7.95 16.14
C SER A 19 -35.36 -7.19 14.86
N ASP A 20 -36.34 -6.28 14.84
CA ASP A 20 -36.66 -5.44 13.69
C ASP A 20 -35.55 -4.44 13.39
N ALA A 21 -34.95 -3.83 14.42
CA ALA A 21 -33.79 -2.95 14.26
C ALA A 21 -32.55 -3.73 13.80
N TYR A 22 -32.40 -4.99 14.21
CA TYR A 22 -31.36 -5.89 13.73
C TYR A 22 -31.62 -6.31 12.28
N GLU A 23 -32.86 -6.67 11.93
CA GLU A 23 -33.27 -7.03 10.57
C GLU A 23 -33.12 -5.84 9.62
N LEU A 24 -33.62 -4.65 9.94
CA LEU A 24 -33.49 -3.45 9.10
C LEU A 24 -32.03 -3.01 8.88
N ARG A 25 -31.15 -3.24 9.85
CA ARG A 25 -29.73 -2.84 9.76
C ARG A 25 -28.84 -3.90 9.13
N PHE A 26 -29.18 -5.18 9.26
CA PHE A 26 -28.34 -6.30 8.80
C PHE A 26 -28.94 -7.11 7.64
N HIS A 27 -30.19 -6.88 7.22
CA HIS A 27 -30.70 -7.45 5.97
C HIS A 27 -30.06 -6.75 4.77
N GLY A 28 -29.17 -7.48 4.09
CA GLY A 28 -28.60 -7.11 2.79
C GLY A 28 -27.11 -6.75 2.86
N GLU A 29 -26.65 -6.17 3.97
CA GLU A 29 -25.23 -5.88 4.22
C GLU A 29 -24.68 -6.93 5.18
N GLY A 30 -24.11 -7.99 4.63
CA GLY A 30 -23.44 -9.00 5.45
C GLY A 30 -22.41 -8.34 6.37
N GLY A 31 -22.44 -8.65 7.67
CA GLY A 31 -21.55 -8.04 8.65
C GLY A 31 -20.05 -8.16 8.32
N PRO A 32 -19.17 -7.49 9.09
CA PRO A 32 -17.73 -7.42 8.82
C PRO A 32 -17.07 -8.80 8.60
N LEU A 33 -17.58 -9.83 9.28
CA LEU A 33 -17.10 -11.21 9.16
C LEU A 33 -17.48 -11.86 7.82
N SER A 34 -18.69 -11.65 7.30
CA SER A 34 -19.08 -12.22 5.99
C SER A 34 -18.35 -11.55 4.84
N GLY A 35 -18.12 -10.22 4.93
CA GLY A 35 -17.27 -9.52 3.96
C GLY A 35 -15.83 -10.06 3.98
N ALA A 36 -15.27 -10.27 5.18
CA ALA A 36 -13.96 -10.89 5.35
C ALA A 36 -13.90 -12.33 4.81
N LEU A 37 -14.94 -13.14 5.02
CA LEU A 37 -15.04 -14.51 4.50
C LEU A 37 -15.05 -14.53 2.96
N PHE A 38 -15.83 -13.65 2.33
CA PHE A 38 -15.86 -13.54 0.87
C PHE A 38 -14.49 -13.08 0.33
N GLY A 39 -13.88 -12.07 0.95
CA GLY A 39 -12.53 -11.62 0.58
C GLY A 39 -11.46 -12.71 0.76
N ALA A 40 -11.53 -13.46 1.86
CA ALA A 40 -10.66 -14.60 2.13
C ALA A 40 -10.86 -15.74 1.11
N TYR A 41 -12.10 -16.04 0.75
CA TYR A 41 -12.43 -17.01 -0.30
C TYR A 41 -11.81 -16.61 -1.65
N LEU A 42 -12.00 -15.37 -2.08
CA LEU A 42 -11.40 -14.86 -3.32
C LEU A 42 -9.87 -14.85 -3.26
N ALA A 43 -9.28 -14.44 -2.13
CA ALA A 43 -7.84 -14.46 -1.93
C ALA A 43 -7.27 -15.89 -1.96
N GLY A 44 -7.99 -16.86 -1.41
CA GLY A 44 -7.68 -18.28 -1.49
C GLY A 44 -7.66 -18.78 -2.93
N LEU A 45 -8.77 -18.59 -3.63
CA LEU A 45 -8.95 -19.09 -4.99
C LEU A 45 -7.94 -18.44 -5.96
N LEU A 46 -7.82 -17.12 -5.93
CA LEU A 46 -6.92 -16.39 -6.82
C LEU A 46 -5.45 -16.57 -6.40
N GLY A 47 -5.16 -16.45 -5.10
CA GLY A 47 -3.81 -16.45 -4.57
C GLY A 47 -3.13 -17.81 -4.68
N ILE A 48 -3.83 -18.91 -4.42
CA ILE A 48 -3.23 -20.24 -4.51
C ILE A 48 -3.10 -20.67 -5.98
N VAL A 49 -4.17 -20.56 -6.77
CA VAL A 49 -4.17 -21.05 -8.16
C VAL A 49 -3.24 -20.20 -9.01
N TYR A 50 -3.48 -18.90 -9.12
CA TYR A 50 -2.65 -18.04 -9.97
C TYR A 50 -1.29 -17.74 -9.34
N GLY A 51 -1.22 -17.64 -8.02
CA GLY A 51 0.05 -17.40 -7.35
C GLY A 51 1.02 -18.59 -7.45
N SER A 52 0.53 -19.84 -7.45
CA SER A 52 1.41 -21.00 -7.64
C SER A 52 1.93 -21.09 -9.07
N VAL A 53 1.09 -20.81 -10.07
CA VAL A 53 1.52 -20.73 -11.48
C VAL A 53 2.54 -19.61 -11.68
N LEU A 54 2.29 -18.44 -11.09
CA LEU A 54 3.22 -17.31 -11.13
C LEU A 54 4.55 -17.64 -10.45
N ALA A 55 4.51 -18.26 -9.27
CA ALA A 55 5.70 -18.68 -8.54
C ALA A 55 6.48 -19.76 -9.32
N HIS A 56 5.80 -20.74 -9.90
CA HIS A 56 6.40 -21.76 -10.77
C HIS A 56 7.18 -21.12 -11.90
N TYR A 57 6.55 -20.17 -12.61
CA TYR A 57 7.19 -19.41 -13.67
C TYR A 57 8.45 -18.66 -13.18
N VAL A 58 8.38 -18.01 -12.01
CA VAL A 58 9.55 -17.31 -11.43
C VAL A 58 10.70 -18.28 -11.15
N PHE A 59 10.43 -19.47 -10.58
CA PHE A 59 11.48 -20.43 -10.28
C PHE A 59 12.08 -21.09 -11.53
N ASP A 60 11.28 -21.31 -12.57
CA ASP A 60 11.74 -21.81 -13.87
C ASP A 60 12.68 -20.81 -14.55
N GLN A 61 12.33 -19.52 -14.53
CA GLN A 61 13.15 -18.44 -15.09
C GLN A 61 14.40 -18.13 -14.25
N TRP A 62 14.37 -18.45 -12.94
CA TRP A 62 15.46 -18.15 -12.01
C TRP A 62 15.90 -19.42 -11.27
N PRO A 63 16.48 -20.41 -11.97
CA PRO A 63 16.85 -21.69 -11.37
C PRO A 63 17.93 -21.55 -10.29
N GLY A 64 18.69 -20.45 -10.28
CA GLY A 64 19.62 -20.11 -9.20
C GLY A 64 18.92 -19.91 -7.85
N VAL A 65 17.71 -19.35 -7.84
CA VAL A 65 16.92 -19.15 -6.62
C VAL A 65 16.40 -20.50 -6.11
N ALA A 66 15.88 -21.34 -7.01
CA ALA A 66 15.45 -22.70 -6.66
C ALA A 66 16.61 -23.52 -6.07
N ARG A 67 17.78 -23.51 -6.75
CA ARG A 67 19.00 -24.16 -6.25
C ARG A 67 19.45 -23.59 -4.90
N TRP A 68 19.34 -22.27 -4.68
CA TRP A 68 19.69 -21.68 -3.40
C TRP A 68 18.78 -22.20 -2.27
N VAL A 69 17.48 -22.34 -2.51
CA VAL A 69 16.55 -22.92 -1.53
C VAL A 69 16.89 -24.38 -1.23
N GLU A 70 17.24 -25.14 -2.26
CA GLU A 70 17.62 -26.54 -2.12
C GLU A 70 18.94 -26.73 -1.36
N HIS A 71 19.97 -25.96 -1.70
CA HIS A 71 21.32 -26.12 -1.14
C HIS A 71 21.49 -25.40 0.21
N ARG A 72 20.65 -24.38 0.50
CA ARG A 72 20.73 -23.56 1.72
C ARG A 72 19.36 -23.37 2.39
N PRO A 73 18.66 -24.46 2.74
CA PRO A 73 17.28 -24.38 3.25
C PRO A 73 17.16 -23.54 4.52
N ALA A 74 18.14 -23.65 5.44
CA ALA A 74 18.16 -22.86 6.67
C ALA A 74 18.29 -21.34 6.39
N ALA A 75 19.09 -20.95 5.40
CA ALA A 75 19.23 -19.56 5.01
C ALA A 75 17.94 -19.02 4.37
N SER A 76 17.28 -19.83 3.54
CA SER A 76 15.97 -19.48 2.94
C SER A 76 14.89 -19.28 3.97
N ILE A 77 14.78 -20.18 4.94
CA ILE A 77 13.87 -20.03 6.07
C ILE A 77 14.25 -18.79 6.88
N GLY A 78 15.54 -18.55 7.12
CA GLY A 78 16.04 -17.35 7.81
C GLY A 78 15.63 -16.05 7.13
N VAL A 79 15.72 -15.97 5.80
CA VAL A 79 15.26 -14.81 5.02
C VAL A 79 13.76 -14.63 5.14
N ILE A 80 12.97 -15.70 5.03
CA ILE A 80 11.50 -15.61 5.18
C ILE A 80 11.13 -15.15 6.59
N LEU A 81 11.79 -15.67 7.63
CA LEU A 81 11.58 -15.23 9.01
C LEU A 81 11.93 -13.75 9.20
N ALA A 82 13.03 -13.27 8.60
CA ALA A 82 13.39 -11.86 8.62
C ALA A 82 12.31 -10.99 7.95
N LEU A 83 11.74 -11.44 6.82
CA LEU A 83 10.63 -10.77 6.15
C LEU A 83 9.36 -10.75 7.01
N ILE A 84 9.03 -11.85 7.70
CA ILE A 84 7.91 -11.92 8.63
C ILE A 84 8.10 -10.94 9.79
N VAL A 85 9.29 -10.88 10.38
CA VAL A 85 9.62 -9.94 11.47
C VAL A 85 9.51 -8.49 10.99
N ALA A 86 10.02 -8.19 9.80
CA ALA A 86 9.90 -6.87 9.19
C ALA A 86 8.43 -6.48 8.94
N ALA A 87 7.64 -7.40 8.36
CA ALA A 87 6.21 -7.21 8.14
C ALA A 87 5.44 -7.02 9.45
N ALA A 88 5.74 -7.79 10.49
CA ALA A 88 5.14 -7.63 11.81
C ALA A 88 5.50 -6.29 12.46
N ALA A 89 6.76 -5.83 12.31
CA ALA A 89 7.19 -4.52 12.79
C ALA A 89 6.47 -3.38 12.07
N ILE A 90 6.30 -3.49 10.74
CA ILE A 90 5.50 -2.56 9.94
C ILE A 90 4.05 -2.58 10.41
N ALA A 91 3.45 -3.76 10.56
CA ALA A 91 2.07 -3.92 11.00
C ALA A 91 1.85 -3.32 12.40
N PHE A 92 2.78 -3.50 13.33
CA PHE A 92 2.75 -2.83 14.63
C PHE A 92 2.77 -1.30 14.49
N ARG A 93 3.61 -0.76 13.61
CA ARG A 93 3.67 0.69 13.37
C ARG A 93 2.39 1.22 12.73
N VAL A 94 1.85 0.50 11.75
CA VAL A 94 0.56 0.80 11.11
C VAL A 94 -0.57 0.73 12.14
N GLY A 95 -0.55 -0.26 13.04
CA GLY A 95 -1.56 -0.43 14.10
C GLY A 95 -1.75 0.81 14.96
N ARG A 96 -0.67 1.55 15.22
CA ARG A 96 -0.71 2.79 16.01
C ARG A 96 -1.53 3.89 15.35
N THR A 97 -1.65 3.88 14.03
CA THR A 97 -2.44 4.87 13.28
C THR A 97 -3.78 4.28 12.82
N ARG A 98 -3.79 3.02 12.42
CA ARG A 98 -4.96 2.26 11.94
C ARG A 98 -4.82 0.81 12.38
N GLY A 99 -5.63 0.40 13.35
CA GLY A 99 -5.58 -0.97 13.86
C GLY A 99 -6.38 -1.97 13.04
N PRO A 100 -6.27 -3.27 13.36
CA PRO A 100 -7.06 -4.33 12.74
C PRO A 100 -8.53 -4.32 13.18
N VAL A 101 -8.82 -3.83 14.40
CA VAL A 101 -10.17 -3.81 14.95
C VAL A 101 -10.82 -2.48 14.59
N LEU A 102 -11.52 -2.46 13.46
CA LEU A 102 -12.19 -1.27 12.91
C LEU A 102 -13.67 -1.57 12.62
N PRO A 103 -14.53 -1.56 13.65
CA PRO A 103 -15.98 -1.55 13.41
C PRO A 103 -16.41 -0.20 12.80
N GLU A 104 -17.60 -0.17 12.22
CA GLU A 104 -18.22 1.03 11.69
C GLU A 104 -18.40 2.12 12.76
N PRO A 105 -18.27 3.41 12.44
CA PRO A 105 -18.39 4.49 13.43
C PRO A 105 -19.71 4.46 14.20
N GLY A 106 -20.84 4.21 13.52
CA GLY A 106 -22.14 4.11 14.17
C GLY A 106 -22.24 2.94 15.14
N HIS A 107 -21.55 1.82 14.91
CA HIS A 107 -21.45 0.72 15.89
C HIS A 107 -20.64 1.13 17.12
N ILE A 108 -19.61 1.97 16.93
CA ILE A 108 -18.78 2.43 18.04
C ILE A 108 -19.59 3.34 18.96
N GLU A 109 -20.31 4.30 18.40
CA GLU A 109 -21.11 5.28 19.15
C GLU A 109 -22.31 4.64 19.84
N LEU A 110 -22.98 3.69 19.20
CA LEU A 110 -24.22 3.09 19.71
C LEU A 110 -23.99 1.86 20.60
N VAL A 111 -22.93 1.08 20.35
CA VAL A 111 -22.72 -0.22 21.02
C VAL A 111 -21.43 -0.22 21.84
N VAL A 112 -20.29 0.16 21.26
CA VAL A 112 -18.98 0.07 21.94
C VAL A 112 -18.82 1.11 23.06
N ALA A 113 -19.55 2.23 22.97
CA ALA A 113 -19.58 3.26 24.00
C ALA A 113 -20.37 2.86 25.26
N THR A 114 -21.16 1.79 25.20
CA THR A 114 -21.92 1.27 26.35
C THR A 114 -21.05 0.41 27.28
N ASP A 115 -21.57 0.04 28.45
CA ASP A 115 -20.88 -0.82 29.44
C ASP A 115 -20.75 -2.30 29.02
N LEU A 116 -21.10 -2.64 27.77
CA LEU A 116 -20.97 -4.00 27.26
C LEU A 116 -19.50 -4.43 27.12
N PRO A 117 -19.17 -5.70 27.42
CA PRO A 117 -17.81 -6.22 27.27
C PRO A 117 -17.29 -6.05 25.83
N ARG A 118 -16.20 -5.29 25.67
CA ARG A 118 -15.60 -4.99 24.36
C ARG A 118 -15.17 -6.22 23.57
N ARG A 119 -14.79 -7.31 24.24
CA ARG A 119 -14.46 -8.58 23.56
C ARG A 119 -15.63 -9.12 22.74
N LEU A 120 -16.86 -8.90 23.20
CA LEU A 120 -18.05 -9.37 22.52
C LEU A 120 -18.44 -8.40 21.40
N THR A 121 -18.45 -7.10 21.70
CA THR A 121 -18.88 -6.07 20.73
C THR A 121 -17.91 -5.87 19.57
N LEU A 122 -16.62 -6.21 19.75
CA LEU A 122 -15.57 -6.11 18.74
C LEU A 122 -15.14 -7.46 18.16
N ARG A 123 -15.79 -8.57 18.56
CA ARG A 123 -15.40 -9.93 18.20
C ARG A 123 -15.34 -10.13 16.70
N ASP A 124 -16.35 -9.67 15.99
CA ASP A 124 -16.52 -9.97 14.57
C ASP A 124 -15.56 -9.15 13.70
N ALA A 125 -15.31 -7.88 14.07
CA ALA A 125 -14.27 -7.07 13.45
C ALA A 125 -12.87 -7.68 13.66
N TRP A 126 -12.57 -8.15 14.88
CA TRP A 126 -11.31 -8.81 15.17
C TRP A 126 -11.13 -10.12 14.40
N ARG A 127 -12.16 -10.99 14.41
CA ARG A 127 -12.13 -12.26 13.66
C ARG A 127 -12.03 -12.05 12.16
N GLY A 128 -12.71 -11.04 11.62
CA GLY A 128 -12.59 -10.66 10.22
C GLY A 128 -11.16 -10.28 9.84
N ALA A 129 -10.51 -9.41 10.64
CA ALA A 129 -9.12 -9.03 10.42
C ALA A 129 -8.14 -10.23 10.56
N GLN A 130 -8.34 -11.08 11.57
CA GLN A 130 -7.57 -12.32 11.72
C GLN A 130 -7.69 -13.22 10.51
N LEU A 131 -8.92 -13.46 10.05
CA LEU A 131 -9.20 -14.33 8.92
C LEU A 131 -8.50 -13.83 7.66
N VAL A 132 -8.66 -12.56 7.31
CA VAL A 132 -8.06 -11.97 6.10
C VAL A 132 -6.54 -12.10 6.15
N VAL A 133 -5.90 -11.69 7.25
CA VAL A 133 -4.43 -11.74 7.37
C VAL A 133 -3.93 -13.18 7.33
N LEU A 134 -4.55 -14.10 8.09
CA LEU A 134 -4.15 -15.51 8.12
C LEU A 134 -4.31 -16.15 6.75
N VAL A 135 -5.45 -15.97 6.09
CA VAL A 135 -5.69 -16.56 4.78
C VAL A 135 -4.71 -15.99 3.76
N SER A 136 -4.47 -14.69 3.72
CA SER A 136 -3.46 -14.11 2.81
C SER A 136 -2.06 -14.69 3.05
N CYS A 137 -1.61 -14.80 4.30
CA CYS A 137 -0.29 -15.36 4.60
C CYS A 137 -0.20 -16.87 4.31
N VAL A 138 -1.26 -17.64 4.57
CA VAL A 138 -1.32 -19.07 4.20
C VAL A 138 -1.33 -19.23 2.69
N CYS A 139 -2.07 -18.41 1.95
CA CYS A 139 -2.09 -18.45 0.49
C CYS A 139 -0.69 -18.20 -0.09
N LEU A 140 0.03 -17.19 0.41
CA LEU A 140 1.43 -16.97 0.02
C LEU A 140 2.34 -18.13 0.43
N GLY A 141 2.14 -18.65 1.64
CA GLY A 141 2.87 -19.82 2.18
C GLY A 141 2.60 -21.12 1.43
N VAL A 142 1.49 -21.23 0.70
CA VAL A 142 1.18 -22.35 -0.19
C VAL A 142 1.68 -22.05 -1.60
N ALA A 143 1.31 -20.90 -2.15
CA ALA A 143 1.53 -20.54 -3.54
C ALA A 143 3.02 -20.56 -3.92
N VAL A 144 3.87 -19.92 -3.11
CA VAL A 144 5.30 -19.82 -3.42
C VAL A 144 5.97 -21.20 -3.39
N PRO A 145 5.86 -22.02 -2.33
CA PRO A 145 6.45 -23.36 -2.35
C PRO A 145 5.77 -24.34 -3.30
N ALA A 146 4.46 -24.21 -3.56
CA ALA A 146 3.80 -25.02 -4.58
C ALA A 146 4.41 -24.73 -5.95
N GLY A 147 4.66 -23.46 -6.28
CA GLY A 147 5.38 -23.08 -7.48
C GLY A 147 6.79 -23.68 -7.55
N LEU A 148 7.53 -23.64 -6.43
CA LEU A 148 8.86 -24.25 -6.32
C LEU A 148 8.81 -25.77 -6.51
N ALA A 149 7.83 -26.45 -5.93
CA ALA A 149 7.65 -27.89 -6.09
C ALA A 149 7.29 -28.27 -7.53
N LEU A 150 6.42 -27.47 -8.18
CA LEU A 150 6.08 -27.64 -9.60
C LEU A 150 7.29 -27.43 -10.51
N SER A 151 8.26 -26.60 -10.12
CA SER A 151 9.52 -26.43 -10.86
C SER A 151 10.61 -27.47 -10.50
N GLY A 152 10.24 -28.60 -9.89
CA GLY A 152 11.16 -29.67 -9.50
C GLY A 152 11.95 -29.40 -8.21
N GLY A 153 11.58 -28.39 -7.44
CA GLY A 153 12.18 -28.09 -6.14
C GLY A 153 11.74 -29.06 -5.03
N PRO A 154 12.27 -28.88 -3.81
CA PRO A 154 12.09 -29.87 -2.76
C PRO A 154 10.66 -29.88 -2.19
N GLY A 155 10.05 -31.06 -2.10
CA GLY A 155 8.67 -31.24 -1.61
C GLY A 155 8.45 -30.80 -0.15
N TRP A 156 9.49 -30.79 0.70
CA TRP A 156 9.39 -30.30 2.09
C TRP A 156 9.04 -28.81 2.16
N SER A 157 9.35 -28.04 1.10
CA SER A 157 9.13 -26.59 1.07
C SER A 157 7.65 -26.23 1.24
N LEU A 158 6.72 -27.08 0.79
CA LEU A 158 5.28 -26.86 0.95
C LEU A 158 4.85 -26.90 2.41
N ALA A 159 5.28 -27.93 3.15
CA ALA A 159 4.98 -28.04 4.58
C ALA A 159 5.61 -26.88 5.36
N ALA A 160 6.87 -26.55 5.06
CA ALA A 160 7.56 -25.42 5.68
C ALA A 160 6.89 -24.08 5.37
N GLY A 161 6.49 -23.83 4.12
CA GLY A 161 5.85 -22.57 3.74
C GLY A 161 4.44 -22.42 4.29
N VAL A 162 3.64 -23.49 4.38
CA VAL A 162 2.35 -23.47 5.08
C VAL A 162 2.56 -23.11 6.55
N LEU A 163 3.52 -23.75 7.23
CA LEU A 163 3.83 -23.47 8.63
C LEU A 163 4.29 -22.01 8.81
N LEU A 164 5.19 -21.53 7.95
CA LEU A 164 5.67 -20.14 7.97
C LEU A 164 4.55 -19.14 7.65
N GLY A 165 3.62 -19.49 6.76
CA GLY A 165 2.44 -18.68 6.44
C GLY A 165 1.50 -18.54 7.63
N ILE A 166 1.22 -19.64 8.34
CA ILE A 166 0.40 -19.62 9.57
C ILE A 166 1.10 -18.80 10.66
N VAL A 167 2.36 -19.12 10.96
CA VAL A 167 3.16 -18.43 11.99
C VAL A 167 3.28 -16.94 11.66
N GLY A 168 3.55 -16.62 10.39
CA GLY A 168 3.65 -15.24 9.90
C GLY A 168 2.34 -14.49 10.02
N GLY A 169 1.22 -15.08 9.59
CA GLY A 169 -0.10 -14.46 9.72
C GLY A 169 -0.48 -14.17 11.17
N VAL A 170 -0.25 -15.12 12.08
CA VAL A 170 -0.44 -14.92 13.53
C VAL A 170 0.47 -13.81 14.04
N ALA A 171 1.76 -13.83 13.72
CA ALA A 171 2.72 -12.82 14.18
C ALA A 171 2.33 -11.41 13.70
N ILE A 172 1.98 -11.26 12.42
CA ILE A 172 1.60 -9.99 11.80
C ILE A 172 0.30 -9.45 12.42
N VAL A 173 -0.76 -10.24 12.50
CA VAL A 173 -2.05 -9.74 13.02
C VAL A 173 -1.97 -9.39 14.51
N GLN A 174 -1.21 -10.15 15.29
CA GLN A 174 -1.00 -9.88 16.70
C GLN A 174 -0.12 -8.63 16.91
N ALA A 175 0.93 -8.46 16.11
CA ALA A 175 1.74 -7.24 16.13
C ALA A 175 0.89 -6.02 15.74
N TRP A 176 0.00 -6.16 14.75
CA TRP A 176 -0.92 -5.11 14.33
C TRP A 176 -1.87 -4.69 15.46
N LEU A 177 -2.50 -5.64 16.15
CA LEU A 177 -3.36 -5.38 17.32
C LEU A 177 -2.59 -4.75 18.48
N ARG A 178 -1.38 -5.23 18.78
CA ARG A 178 -0.51 -4.62 19.79
C ARG A 178 -0.13 -3.18 19.45
N GLY A 179 0.04 -2.89 18.15
CA GLY A 179 0.23 -1.54 17.66
C GLY A 179 -0.98 -0.65 17.97
N GLN A 180 -2.18 -1.17 17.74
CA GLN A 180 -3.44 -0.47 18.03
C GLN A 180 -3.62 -0.17 19.52
N ALA A 181 -3.29 -1.14 20.38
CA ALA A 181 -3.39 -1.01 21.83
C ALA A 181 -2.15 -0.35 22.48
N PHE A 182 -1.21 0.18 21.69
CA PHE A 182 0.04 0.72 22.22
C PHE A 182 -0.21 1.88 23.18
N GLY A 183 0.33 1.77 24.40
CA GLY A 183 0.14 2.75 25.48
C GLY A 183 -1.12 2.54 26.34
N GLN A 184 -1.96 1.54 26.03
CA GLN A 184 -3.16 1.21 26.80
C GLN A 184 -2.97 0.02 27.74
N VAL A 185 -2.05 -0.89 27.40
CA VAL A 185 -1.74 -2.07 28.22
C VAL A 185 -0.22 -2.15 28.46
N PRO A 186 0.25 -2.20 29.72
CA PRO A 186 1.69 -2.21 30.03
C PRO A 186 2.38 -3.56 29.74
N SER A 187 1.63 -4.66 29.59
CA SER A 187 2.20 -6.00 29.44
C SER A 187 2.43 -6.40 27.97
N LEU A 188 3.67 -6.75 27.64
CA LEU A 188 4.04 -7.39 26.37
C LEU A 188 3.38 -8.77 26.17
N ARG A 189 2.96 -9.42 27.26
CA ARG A 189 2.34 -10.75 27.27
C ARG A 189 0.81 -10.72 27.27
N ALA A 190 0.20 -9.55 27.09
CA ALA A 190 -1.24 -9.43 27.03
C ALA A 190 -1.83 -10.32 25.91
N SER A 191 -2.85 -11.10 26.27
CA SER A 191 -3.66 -11.86 25.32
C SER A 191 -4.43 -10.92 24.38
N SER A 192 -4.82 -11.40 23.19
CA SER A 192 -5.62 -10.59 22.25
C SER A 192 -6.89 -10.06 22.89
N GLY A 193 -7.57 -10.86 23.72
CA GLY A 193 -8.77 -10.42 24.40
C GLY A 193 -8.52 -9.29 25.39
N SER A 194 -7.44 -9.34 26.18
CA SER A 194 -7.09 -8.23 27.09
C SER A 194 -6.69 -6.96 26.34
N LEU A 195 -6.07 -7.10 25.17
CA LEU A 195 -5.76 -5.96 24.31
C LEU A 195 -7.04 -5.30 23.78
N ILE A 196 -8.02 -6.11 23.34
CA ILE A 196 -9.31 -5.64 22.83
C ILE A 196 -10.12 -4.95 23.93
N GLU A 197 -10.13 -5.48 25.16
CA GLU A 197 -10.79 -4.83 26.30
C GLU A 197 -10.23 -3.45 26.61
N ALA A 198 -8.92 -3.29 26.46
CA ALA A 198 -8.24 -2.04 26.74
C ALA A 198 -8.43 -0.97 25.65
N LEU A 199 -9.02 -1.29 24.49
CA LEU A 199 -9.17 -0.34 23.38
C LEU A 199 -10.19 0.77 23.69
N PRO A 200 -9.78 2.05 23.83
CA PRO A 200 -10.72 3.12 24.13
C PRO A 200 -11.67 3.37 22.95
N ALA A 201 -12.95 3.61 23.23
CA ALA A 201 -13.94 3.92 22.20
C ALA A 201 -13.55 5.15 21.35
N ALA A 202 -12.98 6.20 21.97
CA ALA A 202 -12.49 7.39 21.26
C ALA A 202 -11.35 7.07 20.28
N LEU A 203 -10.46 6.13 20.62
CA LEU A 203 -9.40 5.69 19.71
C LEU A 203 -10.01 4.95 18.51
N LEU A 204 -10.91 4.01 18.78
CA LEU A 204 -11.60 3.23 17.75
C LEU A 204 -12.37 4.15 16.80
N LEU A 205 -13.13 5.11 17.34
CA LEU A 205 -13.90 6.06 16.55
C LEU A 205 -13.00 6.88 15.64
N ARG A 206 -11.91 7.42 16.18
CA ARG A 206 -10.91 8.16 15.39
C ARG A 206 -10.33 7.32 14.26
N GLN A 207 -9.92 6.08 14.56
CA GLN A 207 -9.31 5.21 13.54
C GLN A 207 -10.33 4.76 12.49
N SER A 208 -11.58 4.53 12.89
CA SER A 208 -12.68 4.16 12.00
C SER A 208 -13.01 5.31 11.06
N LEU A 209 -13.22 6.53 11.58
CA LEU A 209 -13.46 7.74 10.78
C LEU A 209 -12.30 8.04 9.82
N LEU A 210 -11.04 7.82 10.24
CA LEU A 210 -9.89 7.99 9.34
C LEU A 210 -9.87 6.96 8.20
N SER A 211 -10.32 5.74 8.46
CA SER A 211 -10.35 4.66 7.48
C SER A 211 -11.53 4.84 6.52
N GLU A 212 -12.70 5.18 7.05
CA GLU A 212 -13.87 5.55 6.27
C GLU A 212 -13.59 6.77 5.41
N ALA A 213 -12.94 7.81 5.93
CA ALA A 213 -12.64 8.99 5.14
C ALA A 213 -11.75 8.66 3.93
N VAL A 214 -10.79 7.74 4.07
CA VAL A 214 -10.00 7.25 2.92
C VAL A 214 -10.90 6.52 1.93
N THR A 215 -11.71 5.57 2.40
CA THR A 215 -12.61 4.80 1.55
C THR A 215 -13.58 5.71 0.81
N SER A 216 -14.26 6.62 1.52
CA SER A 216 -15.16 7.61 0.95
C SER A 216 -14.47 8.53 -0.04
N SER A 217 -13.23 8.96 0.25
CA SER A 217 -12.42 9.73 -0.71
C SER A 217 -12.11 8.91 -1.97
N LEU A 218 -11.80 7.62 -1.85
CA LEU A 218 -11.61 6.72 -2.99
C LEU A 218 -12.91 6.48 -3.77
N LEU A 219 -14.06 6.42 -3.08
CA LEU A 219 -15.38 6.26 -3.70
C LEU A 219 -15.77 7.47 -4.53
N ILE A 220 -15.51 8.69 -4.05
CA ILE A 220 -15.66 9.91 -4.86
C ILE A 220 -14.46 10.16 -5.79
N ALA A 221 -13.52 9.22 -5.84
CA ALA A 221 -12.29 9.27 -6.62
C ALA A 221 -11.38 10.48 -6.35
N ASP A 222 -11.54 11.13 -5.20
CA ASP A 222 -10.62 12.13 -4.67
C ASP A 222 -9.38 11.44 -4.08
N THR A 223 -8.49 10.99 -4.96
CA THR A 223 -7.23 10.35 -4.57
C THR A 223 -6.31 11.29 -3.79
N ARG A 224 -6.46 12.60 -3.95
CA ARG A 224 -5.70 13.62 -3.21
C ARG A 224 -6.09 13.58 -1.74
N ARG A 225 -7.38 13.65 -1.44
CA ARG A 225 -7.89 13.58 -0.06
C ARG A 225 -7.64 12.21 0.56
N ALA A 226 -7.85 11.13 -0.20
CA ALA A 226 -7.55 9.77 0.24
C ALA A 226 -6.08 9.64 0.68
N ARG A 227 -5.14 10.18 -0.12
CA ARG A 227 -3.70 10.17 0.21
C ARG A 227 -3.37 11.00 1.44
N ALA A 228 -3.89 12.23 1.55
CA ALA A 228 -3.65 13.10 2.69
C ALA A 228 -4.10 12.43 4.01
N GLN A 229 -5.19 11.65 3.96
CA GLN A 229 -5.70 10.89 5.09
C GLN A 229 -4.96 9.58 5.32
N ALA A 230 -4.52 8.89 4.24
CA ALA A 230 -3.75 7.64 4.29
C ALA A 230 -2.34 7.83 4.87
N PHE A 231 -1.68 8.93 4.51
CA PHE A 231 -0.29 9.19 4.88
C PHE A 231 -0.15 10.53 5.62
N PRO A 232 -0.75 10.67 6.82
CA PRO A 232 -0.65 11.91 7.57
C PRO A 232 0.82 12.15 7.95
N ILE A 233 1.34 13.32 7.57
CA ILE A 233 2.72 13.68 7.86
C ILE A 233 2.83 14.15 9.30
N ALA A 234 3.41 13.32 10.16
CA ALA A 234 3.85 13.76 11.47
C ALA A 234 5.16 14.55 11.32
N LEU A 235 5.05 15.87 11.18
CA LEU A 235 6.22 16.76 11.19
C LEU A 235 6.87 16.69 12.57
N ARG A 236 8.06 16.07 12.67
CA ARG A 236 8.75 15.85 13.95
C ARG A 236 9.58 17.05 14.42
N ARG A 237 9.95 17.95 13.51
CA ARG A 237 10.87 19.06 13.80
C ARG A 237 10.12 20.39 13.76
N LYS A 238 10.53 21.32 14.62
CA LYS A 238 10.08 22.73 14.59
C LYS A 238 10.22 23.29 13.17
N PRO A 239 9.35 24.22 12.74
CA PRO A 239 9.45 24.83 11.43
C PRO A 239 10.77 25.59 11.33
N ALA A 240 11.77 24.98 10.67
CA ALA A 240 12.96 25.70 10.23
C ALA A 240 12.53 26.68 9.12
N ARG A 241 13.15 27.86 9.07
CA ARG A 241 12.92 28.75 7.92
C ARG A 241 13.49 28.04 6.68
N ILE A 242 12.72 28.02 5.60
CA ILE A 242 13.23 27.55 4.31
C ILE A 242 14.21 28.63 3.84
N PRO A 243 15.49 28.29 3.56
CA PRO A 243 16.43 29.27 3.04
C PRO A 243 15.95 29.79 1.70
N THR A 244 15.86 31.11 1.57
CA THR A 244 15.52 31.77 0.30
C THR A 244 16.77 31.83 -0.57
N ALA A 245 16.80 31.04 -1.65
CA ALA A 245 17.95 30.95 -2.55
C ALA A 245 17.51 31.16 -4.02
N GLY A 246 16.77 32.25 -4.27
CA GLY A 246 16.17 32.51 -5.58
C GLY A 246 15.01 31.57 -5.92
N ARG A 247 14.29 31.86 -7.01
CA ARG A 247 13.02 31.18 -7.32
C ARG A 247 13.18 29.66 -7.52
N TRP A 248 14.23 29.24 -8.24
CA TRP A 248 14.44 27.82 -8.56
C TRP A 248 14.96 27.00 -7.38
N ALA A 249 16.04 27.45 -6.74
CA ALA A 249 16.64 26.67 -5.66
C ALA A 249 15.75 26.66 -4.40
N THR A 250 14.91 27.68 -4.19
CA THR A 250 13.94 27.66 -3.08
C THR A 250 12.96 26.50 -3.18
N VAL A 251 12.49 26.12 -4.39
CA VAL A 251 11.62 24.95 -4.59
C VAL A 251 12.33 23.66 -4.18
N VAL A 252 13.55 23.45 -4.70
CA VAL A 252 14.34 22.24 -4.40
C VAL A 252 14.70 22.17 -2.92
N LEU A 253 15.09 23.29 -2.31
CA LEU A 253 15.42 23.36 -0.88
C LEU A 253 14.19 23.17 0.00
N ALA A 254 13.02 23.63 -0.43
CA ALA A 254 11.75 23.38 0.26
C ALA A 254 11.43 21.87 0.28
N ASP A 255 11.61 21.19 -0.86
CA ASP A 255 11.43 19.73 -0.96
C ASP A 255 12.41 18.98 -0.07
N LEU A 256 13.71 19.26 -0.18
CA LEU A 256 14.73 18.63 0.66
C LEU A 256 14.45 18.87 2.15
N THR A 257 14.07 20.09 2.53
CA THR A 257 13.70 20.42 3.91
C THR A 257 12.45 19.66 4.35
N GLY A 258 11.45 19.52 3.47
CA GLY A 258 10.24 18.75 3.70
C GLY A 258 10.53 17.26 3.90
N LEU A 259 11.40 16.69 3.08
CA LEU A 259 11.86 15.31 3.18
C LEU A 259 12.61 15.07 4.49
N LEU A 260 13.57 15.93 4.83
CA LEU A 260 14.34 15.86 6.08
C LEU A 260 13.45 15.98 7.34
N ARG A 261 12.32 16.68 7.26
CA ARG A 261 11.34 16.79 8.36
C ARG A 261 10.51 15.54 8.59
N SER A 262 10.34 14.71 7.55
CA SER A 262 9.59 13.47 7.65
C SER A 262 10.33 12.38 8.44
N GLY A 263 11.63 12.56 8.69
CA GLY A 263 12.46 11.68 9.50
C GLY A 263 12.59 10.28 8.89
N TRP A 264 12.29 9.25 9.67
CA TRP A 264 12.48 7.85 9.27
C TRP A 264 11.65 7.40 8.07
N SER A 265 10.53 8.08 7.77
CA SER A 265 9.74 7.70 6.59
C SER A 265 10.50 7.95 5.30
N VAL A 266 11.26 9.05 5.20
CA VAL A 266 12.07 9.31 3.99
C VAL A 266 13.18 8.30 3.85
N VAL A 267 13.84 7.92 4.95
CA VAL A 267 14.85 6.85 4.91
C VAL A 267 14.24 5.55 4.36
N ALA A 268 13.05 5.17 4.83
CA ALA A 268 12.37 3.98 4.33
C ALA A 268 12.02 4.08 2.84
N TRP A 269 11.49 5.22 2.38
CA TRP A 269 11.17 5.43 0.97
C TRP A 269 12.41 5.43 0.08
N THR A 270 13.47 6.13 0.47
CA THR A 270 14.73 6.18 -0.28
C THR A 270 15.41 4.81 -0.33
N LEU A 271 15.43 4.06 0.78
CA LEU A 271 16.00 2.71 0.78
C LEU A 271 15.21 1.75 -0.10
N ALA A 272 13.87 1.81 -0.03
CA ALA A 272 13.01 0.97 -0.88
C ALA A 272 13.18 1.31 -2.36
N GLU A 273 13.26 2.59 -2.70
CA GLU A 273 13.47 3.05 -4.08
C GLU A 273 14.86 2.63 -4.59
N LEU A 274 15.94 2.93 -3.85
CA LEU A 274 17.29 2.54 -4.25
C LEU A 274 17.44 1.04 -4.39
N ALA A 275 16.89 0.25 -3.47
CA ALA A 275 16.92 -1.21 -3.58
C ALA A 275 16.22 -1.69 -4.86
N ALA A 276 15.04 -1.15 -5.18
CA ALA A 276 14.32 -1.50 -6.41
C ALA A 276 15.10 -1.10 -7.66
N LEU A 277 15.67 0.10 -7.70
CA LEU A 277 16.45 0.62 -8.85
C LEU A 277 17.74 -0.16 -9.08
N LEU A 278 18.48 -0.49 -8.01
CA LEU A 278 19.73 -1.25 -8.11
C LEU A 278 19.47 -2.67 -8.61
N VAL A 279 18.42 -3.33 -8.12
CA VAL A 279 18.02 -4.66 -8.59
C VAL A 279 17.53 -4.58 -10.04
N LEU A 280 16.70 -3.59 -10.37
CA LEU A 280 16.19 -3.37 -11.73
C LEU A 280 17.33 -3.17 -12.73
N GLY A 281 18.32 -2.35 -12.40
CA GLY A 281 19.47 -2.09 -13.27
C GLY A 281 20.47 -3.24 -13.36
N SER A 282 20.36 -4.27 -12.52
CA SER A 282 21.33 -5.37 -12.51
C SER A 282 21.24 -6.23 -13.77
N HIS A 283 22.38 -6.76 -14.23
CA HIS A 283 22.46 -7.68 -15.35
C HIS A 283 21.57 -8.91 -15.17
N ALA A 284 21.48 -9.43 -13.94
CA ALA A 284 20.63 -10.56 -13.63
C ALA A 284 19.16 -10.31 -13.98
N VAL A 285 18.65 -9.09 -13.78
CA VAL A 285 17.27 -8.73 -14.13
C VAL A 285 17.13 -8.37 -15.60
N LEU A 286 18.05 -7.56 -16.14
CA LEU A 286 17.96 -7.08 -17.51
C LEU A 286 18.23 -8.16 -18.57
N ALA A 287 18.94 -9.22 -18.21
CA ALA A 287 19.19 -10.39 -19.05
C ALA A 287 18.27 -11.57 -18.72
N ALA A 288 17.34 -11.44 -17.77
CA ALA A 288 16.38 -12.49 -17.48
C ALA A 288 15.27 -12.52 -18.53
N ASP A 289 14.93 -13.71 -19.02
CA ASP A 289 13.82 -13.94 -19.95
C ASP A 289 12.43 -13.86 -19.26
N SER A 290 12.36 -13.21 -18.10
CA SER A 290 11.15 -13.10 -17.28
C SER A 290 10.42 -11.77 -17.54
N PRO A 291 9.21 -11.76 -18.11
CA PRO A 291 8.43 -10.56 -18.35
C PRO A 291 7.81 -9.99 -17.07
N LEU A 292 8.06 -10.58 -15.89
CA LEU A 292 7.36 -10.24 -14.64
C LEU A 292 8.20 -9.48 -13.63
N VAL A 293 9.50 -9.74 -13.58
CA VAL A 293 10.40 -9.15 -12.56
C VAL A 293 10.51 -7.63 -12.76
N LEU A 294 10.73 -7.21 -14.00
CA LEU A 294 10.94 -5.81 -14.33
C LEU A 294 9.68 -4.95 -14.06
N PRO A 295 8.45 -5.33 -14.47
CA PRO A 295 7.22 -4.64 -14.06
C PRO A 295 7.07 -4.50 -12.55
N VAL A 296 7.32 -5.56 -11.78
CA VAL A 296 7.19 -5.54 -10.31
C VAL A 296 8.19 -4.56 -9.69
N LEU A 297 9.43 -4.55 -10.16
CA LEU A 297 10.44 -3.60 -9.67
C LEU A 297 10.11 -2.15 -10.03
N VAL A 298 9.59 -1.90 -11.24
CA VAL A 298 9.10 -0.57 -11.65
C VAL A 298 7.93 -0.13 -10.77
N LEU A 299 7.00 -1.04 -10.45
CA LEU A 299 5.89 -0.76 -9.53
C LEU A 299 6.41 -0.40 -8.13
N VAL A 300 7.35 -1.18 -7.58
CA VAL A 300 7.93 -0.89 -6.27
C VAL A 300 8.65 0.47 -6.28
N ALA A 301 9.42 0.76 -7.33
CA ALA A 301 10.07 2.07 -7.50
C ALA A 301 9.04 3.21 -7.60
N HIS A 302 7.93 3.01 -8.32
CA HIS A 302 6.83 3.99 -8.38
C HIS A 302 6.19 4.24 -7.01
N LEU A 303 5.88 3.19 -6.26
CA LEU A 303 5.31 3.31 -4.92
C LEU A 303 6.27 4.02 -3.96
N ALA A 304 7.57 3.73 -4.05
CA ALA A 304 8.59 4.39 -3.23
C ALA A 304 8.79 5.87 -3.60
N ALA A 305 8.87 6.18 -4.91
CA ALA A 305 8.97 7.53 -5.44
C ALA A 305 7.80 8.42 -4.98
N THR A 306 6.61 7.85 -4.80
CA THR A 306 5.43 8.56 -4.28
C THR A 306 5.67 9.18 -2.90
N GLY A 307 6.53 8.59 -2.08
CA GLY A 307 6.93 9.15 -0.78
C GLY A 307 7.89 10.35 -0.90
N LEU A 308 8.60 10.46 -2.02
CA LEU A 308 9.67 11.42 -2.26
C LEU A 308 9.23 12.61 -3.13
N THR A 309 8.22 12.43 -3.99
CA THR A 309 7.65 13.48 -4.87
C THR A 309 6.57 14.34 -4.20
N ARG A 310 6.65 14.53 -2.88
CA ARG A 310 5.60 15.26 -2.13
C ARG A 310 5.46 16.73 -2.54
N GLY A 311 6.55 17.37 -2.99
CA GLY A 311 6.50 18.72 -3.54
C GLY A 311 5.58 18.82 -4.76
N LEU A 312 5.79 17.94 -5.74
CA LEU A 312 4.93 17.82 -6.93
C LEU A 312 3.45 17.60 -6.56
N GLN A 313 3.21 16.78 -5.55
CA GLN A 313 1.87 16.48 -5.05
C GLN A 313 1.21 17.68 -4.36
N HIS A 314 2.01 18.56 -3.75
CA HIS A 314 1.55 19.82 -3.16
C HIS A 314 1.29 20.88 -4.23
N GLN A 315 2.15 20.97 -5.24
CA GLN A 315 1.95 21.82 -6.41
C GLN A 315 0.66 21.46 -7.16
N ALA A 316 0.41 20.18 -7.39
CA ALA A 316 -0.84 19.73 -8.01
C ALA A 316 -2.07 20.03 -7.14
N ALA A 317 -1.86 20.17 -5.83
CA ALA A 317 -2.88 20.53 -4.86
C ALA A 317 -3.23 22.03 -4.90
N SER A 318 -2.33 22.89 -5.36
CA SER A 318 -2.51 24.33 -5.53
C SER A 318 -2.87 24.72 -6.98
N VAL A 319 -3.38 23.79 -7.79
CA VAL A 319 -3.88 24.12 -9.14
C VAL A 319 -5.00 25.16 -9.02
N GLY A 320 -4.86 26.27 -9.74
CA GLY A 320 -5.78 27.41 -9.70
C GLY A 320 -5.34 28.53 -8.75
N GLU A 321 -4.31 28.29 -7.93
CA GLU A 321 -3.68 29.32 -7.10
C GLU A 321 -2.44 29.88 -7.81
N PRO A 322 -2.12 31.18 -7.65
CA PRO A 322 -0.89 31.74 -8.18
C PRO A 322 0.33 31.11 -7.50
N SER A 323 1.35 30.75 -8.27
CA SER A 323 2.61 30.22 -7.73
C SER A 323 3.25 31.23 -6.76
N LEU A 324 3.60 30.77 -5.56
CA LEU A 324 4.24 31.61 -4.53
C LEU A 324 5.55 32.26 -5.01
N LEU A 325 6.22 31.62 -5.96
CA LEU A 325 7.50 32.09 -6.53
C LEU A 325 7.34 32.68 -7.95
N GLY A 326 6.09 32.77 -8.43
CA GLY A 326 5.77 33.26 -9.78
C GLY A 326 6.34 32.40 -10.90
N LEU A 327 6.56 31.10 -10.64
CA LEU A 327 7.05 30.16 -11.65
C LEU A 327 5.88 29.58 -12.48
N PRO A 328 6.07 29.33 -13.77
CA PRO A 328 5.12 28.52 -14.54
C PRO A 328 5.07 27.10 -13.96
N TRP A 329 3.91 26.46 -14.03
CA TRP A 329 3.71 25.12 -13.47
C TRP A 329 4.69 24.09 -14.04
N GLN A 330 5.07 24.21 -15.32
CA GLN A 330 6.00 23.29 -15.97
C GLN A 330 7.36 23.33 -15.27
N HIS A 331 7.85 24.53 -14.98
CA HIS A 331 9.15 24.74 -14.36
C HIS A 331 9.17 24.27 -12.91
N GLU A 332 8.11 24.54 -12.17
CA GLU A 332 7.96 24.05 -10.80
C GLU A 332 7.84 22.51 -10.75
N ALA A 333 7.11 21.89 -11.68
CA ALA A 333 7.01 20.44 -11.78
C ALA A 333 8.38 19.78 -12.11
N VAL A 334 9.14 20.39 -13.02
CA VAL A 334 10.51 19.97 -13.36
C VAL A 334 11.41 20.05 -12.13
N LEU A 335 11.33 21.13 -11.35
CA LEU A 335 12.14 21.29 -10.13
C LEU A 335 11.84 20.22 -9.06
N HIS A 336 10.59 19.76 -8.96
CA HIS A 336 10.21 18.68 -8.05
C HIS A 336 10.64 17.29 -8.53
N LEU A 337 10.76 17.08 -9.84
CA LEU A 337 11.00 15.76 -10.44
C LEU A 337 12.46 15.49 -10.81
N VAL A 338 13.16 16.48 -11.36
CA VAL A 338 14.51 16.30 -11.92
C VAL A 338 15.51 15.76 -10.88
N PRO A 339 15.58 16.26 -9.63
CA PRO A 339 16.52 15.71 -8.66
C PRO A 339 16.33 14.20 -8.45
N LEU A 340 15.09 13.74 -8.38
CA LEU A 340 14.76 12.34 -8.22
C LEU A 340 15.04 11.53 -9.50
N ALA A 341 14.65 12.06 -10.66
CA ALA A 341 14.88 11.44 -11.96
C ALA A 341 16.37 11.25 -12.26
N VAL A 342 17.21 12.21 -11.86
CA VAL A 342 18.68 12.09 -11.97
C VAL A 342 19.19 10.95 -11.10
N VAL A 343 18.76 10.85 -9.83
CA VAL A 343 19.14 9.73 -8.94
C VAL A 343 18.67 8.40 -9.51
N GLN A 344 17.44 8.31 -10.02
CA GLN A 344 16.89 7.11 -10.64
C GLN A 344 17.72 6.66 -11.85
N CYS A 345 18.02 7.59 -12.77
CA CYS A 345 18.82 7.33 -13.95
C CYS A 345 20.24 6.86 -13.58
N VAL A 346 20.89 7.58 -12.64
CA VAL A 346 22.24 7.25 -12.18
C VAL A 346 22.27 5.90 -11.48
N ALA A 347 21.33 5.59 -10.59
CA ALA A 347 21.30 4.33 -9.84
C ALA A 347 21.14 3.11 -10.77
N VAL A 348 20.19 3.17 -11.71
CA VAL A 348 19.96 2.09 -12.68
C VAL A 348 21.16 1.94 -13.62
N THR A 349 21.70 3.05 -14.13
CA THR A 349 22.86 3.03 -15.02
C THR A 349 24.10 2.48 -14.31
N ALA A 350 24.38 2.95 -13.09
CA ALA A 350 25.52 2.50 -12.30
C ALA A 350 25.41 1.02 -11.94
N ALA A 351 24.22 0.53 -11.56
CA ALA A 351 23.99 -0.89 -11.30
C ALA A 351 24.23 -1.75 -12.55
N GLY A 352 23.73 -1.31 -13.72
CA GLY A 352 23.93 -2.01 -14.98
C GLY A 352 25.40 -2.03 -15.42
N LEU A 353 26.11 -0.91 -15.29
CA LEU A 353 27.55 -0.86 -15.57
C LEU A 353 28.35 -1.75 -14.61
N ALA A 354 28.06 -1.71 -13.31
CA ALA A 354 28.74 -2.51 -12.29
C ALA A 354 28.50 -4.03 -12.45
N THR A 355 27.40 -4.42 -13.10
CA THR A 355 27.02 -5.82 -13.30
C THR A 355 27.22 -6.32 -14.74
N GLY A 356 27.71 -5.49 -15.66
CA GLY A 356 28.16 -5.90 -16.99
C GLY A 356 27.19 -5.68 -18.16
N VAL A 357 26.15 -4.84 -18.00
CA VAL A 357 25.12 -4.58 -19.03
C VAL A 357 25.58 -3.61 -20.14
N GLY A 358 26.71 -2.91 -19.93
CA GLY A 358 27.30 -2.01 -20.93
C GLY A 358 26.39 -0.83 -21.30
N ALA A 359 26.38 -0.43 -22.56
CA ALA A 359 25.67 0.77 -23.03
C ALA A 359 24.13 0.70 -22.86
N ALA A 360 23.55 -0.50 -22.81
CA ALA A 360 22.11 -0.67 -22.59
C ALA A 360 21.67 -0.20 -21.19
N ALA A 361 22.57 -0.17 -20.20
CA ALA A 361 22.29 0.33 -18.86
C ALA A 361 21.81 1.79 -18.86
N ALA A 362 22.39 2.63 -19.72
CA ALA A 362 22.00 4.04 -19.85
C ALA A 362 20.59 4.18 -20.45
N ALA A 363 20.24 3.34 -21.43
CA ALA A 363 18.90 3.33 -22.01
C ALA A 363 17.83 2.96 -20.98
N TYR A 364 18.07 1.92 -20.17
CA TYR A 364 17.18 1.57 -19.06
C TYR A 364 17.14 2.64 -17.98
N GLY A 365 18.26 3.29 -17.67
CA GLY A 365 18.30 4.41 -16.72
C GLY A 365 17.41 5.57 -17.15
N VAL A 366 17.50 5.98 -18.42
CA VAL A 366 16.63 7.01 -19.01
C VAL A 366 15.17 6.56 -19.04
N ALA A 367 14.91 5.31 -19.47
CA ALA A 367 13.57 4.75 -19.54
C ALA A 367 12.87 4.74 -18.18
N VAL A 368 13.55 4.29 -17.12
CA VAL A 368 13.02 4.24 -15.76
C VAL A 368 12.78 5.64 -15.21
N ALA A 369 13.74 6.55 -15.37
CA ALA A 369 13.57 7.94 -14.93
C ALA A 369 12.37 8.62 -15.62
N ALA A 370 12.19 8.41 -16.93
CA ALA A 370 11.05 8.93 -17.68
C ALA A 370 9.73 8.29 -17.24
N ALA A 371 9.69 6.96 -17.07
CA ALA A 371 8.50 6.23 -16.62
C ALA A 371 8.06 6.65 -15.21
N LEU A 372 9.01 6.78 -14.28
CA LEU A 372 8.75 7.20 -12.91
C LEU A 372 8.33 8.68 -12.87
N ALA A 373 9.00 9.58 -13.59
CA ALA A 373 8.57 10.98 -13.69
C ALA A 373 7.16 11.10 -14.29
N GLY A 374 6.86 10.37 -15.36
CA GLY A 374 5.54 10.34 -16.01
C GLY A 374 4.43 9.81 -15.12
N SER A 375 4.67 8.66 -14.47
CA SER A 375 3.71 8.08 -13.54
C SER A 375 3.50 8.96 -12.29
N GLN A 376 4.52 9.68 -11.83
CA GLN A 376 4.40 10.61 -10.71
C GLN A 376 3.67 11.90 -11.11
N LEU A 377 3.88 12.43 -12.32
CA LEU A 377 3.07 13.53 -12.87
C LEU A 377 1.60 13.15 -12.96
N LEU A 378 1.34 11.97 -13.52
CA LEU A 378 0.01 11.41 -13.64
C LEU A 378 -0.62 11.19 -12.27
N TYR A 379 0.12 10.64 -11.31
CA TYR A 379 -0.35 10.44 -9.95
C TYR A 379 -0.68 11.76 -9.23
N ALA A 380 0.15 12.78 -9.41
CA ALA A 380 -0.04 14.08 -8.77
C ALA A 380 -1.23 14.87 -9.36
N HIS A 381 -1.39 14.89 -10.69
CA HIS A 381 -2.37 15.71 -11.41
C HIS A 381 -3.64 14.93 -11.83
N LYS A 382 -3.88 13.78 -11.20
CA LYS A 382 -5.06 12.98 -11.47
C LYS A 382 -6.34 13.68 -11.01
N GLU A 383 -7.35 13.74 -11.88
CA GLU A 383 -8.67 14.25 -11.50
C GLU A 383 -9.52 13.20 -10.79
N PRO A 384 -10.54 13.64 -10.03
CA PRO A 384 -11.63 12.77 -9.64
C PRO A 384 -12.28 12.12 -10.87
N LEU A 385 -12.86 10.94 -10.64
CA LEU A 385 -13.59 10.20 -11.66
C LEU A 385 -14.75 11.08 -12.17
N SER A 386 -15.00 11.07 -13.47
CA SER A 386 -16.16 11.77 -14.03
C SER A 386 -17.45 11.23 -13.40
N GLY A 387 -18.39 12.11 -13.07
CA GLY A 387 -19.64 11.74 -12.41
C GLY A 387 -20.42 10.64 -13.15
N GLY A 388 -20.29 10.55 -14.47
CA GLY A 388 -20.92 9.50 -15.29
C GLY A 388 -20.44 8.07 -14.99
N LEU A 389 -19.20 7.89 -14.51
CA LEU A 389 -18.66 6.59 -14.10
C LEU A 389 -19.02 6.22 -12.64
N LEU A 390 -19.51 7.18 -11.86
CA LEU A 390 -20.02 6.94 -10.50
C LEU A 390 -21.50 6.48 -10.49
N LEU A 391 -22.23 6.72 -11.59
CA LEU A 391 -23.67 6.49 -11.69
C LEU A 391 -24.07 5.11 -12.24
N THR A 392 -23.13 4.33 -12.79
CA THR A 392 -23.43 3.03 -13.43
C THR A 392 -22.74 1.85 -12.71
N GLY A 393 -23.52 1.04 -11.98
CA GLY A 393 -23.08 -0.28 -11.51
C GLY A 393 -22.00 -0.28 -10.41
N PRO A 394 -21.01 -1.22 -10.43
CA PRO A 394 -20.07 -1.46 -9.32
C PRO A 394 -19.03 -0.33 -9.16
N GLY A 395 -19.50 0.87 -8.82
CA GLY A 395 -18.70 2.10 -8.73
C GLY A 395 -17.56 2.03 -7.73
N ARG A 396 -17.64 1.13 -6.72
CA ARG A 396 -16.54 0.89 -5.78
C ARG A 396 -15.30 0.29 -6.45
N GLY A 397 -15.50 -0.64 -7.40
CA GLY A 397 -14.41 -1.27 -8.16
C GLY A 397 -13.78 -0.31 -9.16
N ALA A 398 -14.61 0.48 -9.86
CA ALA A 398 -14.15 1.50 -10.79
C ALA A 398 -13.32 2.60 -10.10
N GLY A 399 -13.75 3.07 -8.92
CA GLY A 399 -13.00 4.05 -8.11
C GLY A 399 -11.64 3.52 -7.67
N ALA A 400 -11.55 2.25 -7.26
CA ALA A 400 -10.30 1.61 -6.89
C ALA A 400 -9.34 1.43 -8.08
N LEU A 401 -9.85 0.93 -9.22
CA LEU A 401 -9.07 0.82 -10.47
C LEU A 401 -8.57 2.18 -10.94
N TRP A 402 -9.44 3.20 -10.88
CA TRP A 402 -9.05 4.57 -11.15
C TRP A 402 -7.92 4.99 -10.22
N ALA A 403 -8.07 4.81 -8.90
CA ALA A 403 -7.03 5.14 -7.93
C ALA A 403 -5.68 4.47 -8.22
N MET A 404 -5.69 3.23 -8.71
CA MET A 404 -4.50 2.46 -9.08
C MET A 404 -3.96 2.75 -10.47
N HIS A 405 -4.67 3.50 -11.32
CA HIS A 405 -4.30 3.74 -12.72
C HIS A 405 -2.84 4.18 -12.94
N PRO A 406 -2.24 5.12 -12.17
CA PRO A 406 -0.84 5.48 -12.35
C PRO A 406 0.12 4.30 -12.10
N ALA A 407 -0.18 3.45 -11.12
CA ALA A 407 0.58 2.24 -10.83
C ALA A 407 0.39 1.16 -11.90
N ILE A 408 -0.82 1.04 -12.47
CA ILE A 408 -1.11 0.15 -13.60
C ILE A 408 -0.31 0.57 -14.84
N LEU A 409 -0.23 1.87 -15.14
CA LEU A 409 0.59 2.35 -16.26
C LEU A 409 2.10 2.19 -16.00
N ALA A 410 2.56 2.34 -14.76
CA ALA A 410 3.94 2.03 -14.40
C ALA A 410 4.26 0.53 -14.62
N LEU A 411 3.35 -0.37 -14.23
CA LEU A 411 3.43 -1.80 -14.53
C LEU A 411 3.48 -2.06 -16.05
N ALA A 412 2.58 -1.45 -16.82
CA ALA A 412 2.53 -1.58 -18.27
C ALA A 412 3.82 -1.09 -18.94
N ALA A 413 4.40 0.02 -18.47
CA ALA A 413 5.70 0.49 -18.93
C ALA A 413 6.81 -0.52 -18.62
N GLY A 414 6.80 -1.11 -17.42
CA GLY A 414 7.71 -2.20 -17.08
C GLY A 414 7.57 -3.44 -17.97
N PHE A 415 6.34 -3.80 -18.41
CA PHE A 415 6.17 -4.85 -19.43
C PHE A 415 6.72 -4.42 -20.79
N GLY A 416 6.56 -3.15 -21.18
CA GLY A 416 7.19 -2.63 -22.40
C GLY A 416 8.71 -2.70 -22.36
N MET A 417 9.31 -2.48 -21.18
CA MET A 417 10.75 -2.55 -20.98
C MET A 417 11.33 -3.95 -21.15
N THR A 418 10.55 -5.03 -20.93
CA THR A 418 11.04 -6.40 -21.13
C THR A 418 11.24 -6.75 -22.60
N LEU A 419 10.74 -5.92 -23.53
CA LEU A 419 10.91 -6.11 -24.97
C LEU A 419 12.26 -5.58 -25.49
N GLY A 420 13.09 -4.99 -24.63
CA GLY A 420 14.43 -4.49 -24.98
C GLY A 420 14.64 -2.99 -24.72
N ALA A 421 15.88 -2.53 -24.90
CA ALA A 421 16.30 -1.18 -24.54
C ALA A 421 15.59 -0.06 -25.32
N SER A 422 15.35 -0.23 -26.62
CA SER A 422 14.67 0.79 -27.44
C SER A 422 13.18 0.92 -27.04
N THR A 423 12.51 -0.21 -26.84
CA THR A 423 11.13 -0.30 -26.36
C THR A 423 10.99 0.21 -24.93
N ALA A 424 11.99 -0.02 -24.07
CA ALA A 424 12.06 0.56 -22.74
C ALA A 424 12.03 2.09 -22.78
N VAL A 425 12.88 2.71 -23.60
CA VAL A 425 12.92 4.18 -23.76
C VAL A 425 11.59 4.70 -24.28
N LEU A 426 11.01 4.06 -25.31
CA LEU A 426 9.70 4.44 -25.84
C LEU A 426 8.59 4.34 -24.79
N ALA A 427 8.54 3.25 -24.02
CA ALA A 427 7.55 3.06 -22.96
C ALA A 427 7.68 4.13 -21.86
N GLY A 428 8.91 4.46 -21.45
CA GLY A 428 9.18 5.51 -20.49
C GLY A 428 8.78 6.91 -20.98
N LEU A 429 9.14 7.25 -22.23
CA LEU A 429 8.78 8.51 -22.86
C LEU A 429 7.26 8.64 -23.09
N LEU A 430 6.58 7.54 -23.48
CA LEU A 430 5.14 7.52 -23.63
C LEU A 430 4.44 7.80 -22.30
N LEU A 431 4.87 7.15 -21.22
CA LEU A 431 4.31 7.39 -19.89
C LEU A 431 4.60 8.82 -19.39
N LEU A 432 5.78 9.35 -19.70
CA LEU A 432 6.12 10.76 -19.45
C LEU A 432 5.19 11.70 -20.21
N ALA A 433 4.94 11.44 -21.50
CA ALA A 433 4.03 12.22 -22.32
C ALA A 433 2.59 12.18 -21.81
N ILE A 434 2.10 11.00 -21.39
CA ILE A 434 0.77 10.84 -20.76
C ILE A 434 0.69 11.66 -19.46
N GLY A 435 1.69 11.56 -18.59
CA GLY A 435 1.76 12.32 -17.34
C GLY A 435 1.80 13.83 -17.58
N TYR A 436 2.61 14.27 -18.54
CA TYR A 436 2.71 15.68 -18.94
C TYR A 436 1.40 16.21 -19.52
N ALA A 437 0.78 15.49 -20.47
CA ALA A 437 -0.50 15.85 -21.05
C ALA A 437 -1.59 15.98 -19.97
N ARG A 438 -1.56 15.09 -18.96
CA ARG A 438 -2.48 15.17 -17.83
C ARG A 438 -2.24 16.41 -16.95
N ALA A 439 -0.99 16.71 -16.62
CA ALA A 439 -0.64 17.92 -15.89
C ALA A 439 -1.06 19.18 -16.66
N ALA A 440 -0.78 19.22 -17.97
CA ALA A 440 -1.14 20.34 -18.84
C ALA A 440 -2.65 20.57 -18.92
N ALA A 441 -3.45 19.50 -19.03
CA ALA A 441 -4.92 19.60 -19.02
C ALA A 441 -5.44 20.23 -17.72
N ARG A 442 -4.78 19.97 -16.59
CA ARG A 442 -5.17 20.49 -15.27
C ARG A 442 -4.89 21.99 -15.10
N PHE A 443 -3.85 22.50 -15.75
CA PHE A 443 -3.48 23.92 -15.72
C PHE A 443 -3.99 24.70 -16.94
N ALA A 444 -4.73 24.05 -17.84
CA ALA A 444 -5.40 24.75 -18.94
C ALA A 444 -6.46 25.71 -18.37
N PRO A 445 -6.59 26.93 -18.91
CA PRO A 445 -7.66 27.83 -18.51
C PRO A 445 -9.02 27.13 -18.71
N ALA A 446 -9.93 27.31 -17.75
CA ALA A 446 -11.29 26.79 -17.89
C ALA A 446 -11.86 27.34 -19.21
N ARG A 447 -12.21 26.44 -20.13
CA ARG A 447 -12.95 26.83 -21.32
C ARG A 447 -14.30 27.31 -20.83
N VAL A 448 -14.54 28.61 -20.94
CA VAL A 448 -15.85 29.22 -20.72
C VAL A 448 -16.60 28.97 -22.02
N ASP A 449 -17.24 27.81 -22.11
CA ASP A 449 -18.17 27.47 -23.19
C ASP A 449 -19.58 27.91 -22.79
#